data_AF-G0J1C3-F1
#
_entry.id   AF-G0J1C3-F1
#
_cell.length_a   1.000
_cell.length_b   1.000
_cell.length_c   1.000
_cell.angle_alpha   90.00
_cell.angle_beta   90.00
_cell.angle_gamma   90.00
#
_symmetry.space_group_name_H-M   'P 1'
#
loop_
_entity.id
_entity.type
_entity.pdbx_description
1 polymer ?
#
loop_
_entity_poly.entity_id
_entity_poly.type
_entity_poly.pdbx_seq_one_letter_code
_entity_poly.pdbx_strand_id
1 'polypeptide(L)'
;MRREIIVGLGVGTLFISFVFTLLYNLQWTSHEIFRVNKGNHPIESSVYNTTSSWYTDSTRIAATDLPLNIQRVIQTDSLINDLEIRTVTKFSHNNDDFYDVCFKDADYFNIMVLYDKNGIIVSQ
;
A
#
# COMPACT_ATOMS: atom_id res chain seq x y z
N MET A 1 -57.97 9.98 49.07
CA MET A 1 -57.22 11.08 48.43
C MET A 1 -55.76 10.68 48.27
N ARG A 2 -55.27 10.53 47.04
CA ARG A 2 -54.01 11.09 46.52
C ARG A 2 -53.79 10.53 45.11
N ARG A 3 -53.94 11.43 44.12
CA ARG A 3 -53.53 11.27 42.74
C ARG A 3 -52.02 11.50 42.63
N GLU A 4 -51.42 10.73 41.71
CA GLU A 4 -50.31 11.09 40.80
C GLU A 4 -48.97 11.42 41.50
N ILE A 5 -47.82 10.92 41.05
CA ILE A 5 -47.19 11.27 39.78
C ILE A 5 -46.23 10.11 39.40
N ILE A 6 -46.55 9.36 38.34
CA ILE A 6 -45.57 8.51 37.63
C ILE A 6 -44.95 9.43 36.56
N VAL A 7 -44.01 10.28 36.97
CA VAL A 7 -43.20 11.10 36.06
C VAL A 7 -41.77 11.01 36.53
N GLY A 8 -41.12 9.91 36.17
CA GLY A 8 -39.71 9.69 36.52
C GLY A 8 -39.01 8.63 35.67
N LEU A 9 -39.66 8.07 34.67
CA LEU A 9 -39.10 7.00 33.82
C LEU A 9 -38.94 7.39 32.35
N GLY A 10 -39.57 8.49 31.90
CA GLY A 10 -39.52 8.93 30.50
C GLY A 10 -38.33 9.83 30.14
N VAL A 11 -37.81 10.61 31.10
CA VAL A 11 -36.75 11.59 30.81
C VAL A 11 -35.36 10.94 30.80
N GLY A 12 -35.13 9.97 31.70
CA GLY A 12 -33.86 9.24 31.75
C GLY A 12 -33.62 8.37 30.50
N THR A 13 -34.66 7.75 29.97
CA THR A 13 -34.56 6.89 28.78
C THR A 13 -34.28 7.69 27.51
N LEU A 14 -34.87 8.88 27.36
CA LEU A 14 -34.57 9.78 26.24
C LEU A 14 -33.13 10.32 26.30
N PHE A 15 -32.62 10.61 27.49
CA PHE A 15 -31.24 11.07 27.66
C PHE A 15 -30.22 9.98 27.29
N ILE A 16 -30.47 8.73 27.70
CA ILE A 16 -29.63 7.59 27.35
C ILE A 16 -29.64 7.35 25.84
N SER A 17 -30.80 7.46 25.19
CA SER A 17 -30.91 7.29 23.73
C SER A 17 -30.18 8.40 22.95
N PHE A 18 -30.24 9.65 23.43
CA PHE A 18 -29.50 10.77 22.85
C PHE A 18 -27.98 10.57 22.96
N VAL A 19 -27.48 10.12 24.13
CA VAL A 19 -26.05 9.80 24.33
C VAL A 19 -25.59 8.65 23.43
N PHE A 20 -26.41 7.61 23.27
CA PHE A 20 -26.09 6.50 22.35
C PHE A 20 -26.02 6.95 20.89
N THR A 21 -26.91 7.86 20.45
CA THR A 21 -26.91 8.37 19.08
C THR A 21 -25.70 9.28 18.82
N LEU A 22 -25.27 10.06 19.81
CA LEU A 22 -24.06 10.87 19.74
C LEU A 22 -22.79 10.00 19.66
N LEU A 23 -22.72 8.92 20.44
CA LEU A 23 -21.61 7.96 20.43
C LEU A 23 -21.54 7.15 19.11
N TYR A 24 -22.69 6.77 18.54
CA TYR A 24 -22.73 6.07 17.25
C TYR A 24 -22.22 6.95 16.09
N ASN A 25 -22.57 8.25 16.10
CA ASN A 25 -22.09 9.19 15.08
C ASN A 25 -20.61 9.57 15.26
N LEU A 26 -20.08 9.52 16.49
CA LEU A 26 -18.65 9.75 16.74
C LEU A 26 -17.78 8.60 16.20
N GLN A 27 -18.27 7.36 16.23
CA GLN A 27 -17.54 6.20 15.67
C GLN A 27 -17.40 6.25 14.15
N TRP A 28 -18.24 6.98 13.43
CA TRP A 28 -18.16 7.12 11.96
C TRP A 28 -17.27 8.27 11.49
N THR A 29 -16.94 9.23 12.36
CA THR A 29 -16.12 10.40 12.01
C THR A 29 -14.67 10.33 12.51
N SER A 30 -14.27 9.23 13.15
CA SER A 30 -12.90 9.02 13.67
C SER A 30 -12.06 8.07 12.81
N HIS A 31 -12.33 7.96 11.50
CA HIS A 31 -11.46 7.22 10.57
C HIS A 31 -10.35 8.08 9.94
N GLU A 32 -10.00 9.18 10.59
CA GLU A 32 -8.85 9.99 10.24
C GLU A 32 -7.96 10.11 11.49
N ILE A 33 -6.74 9.59 11.33
CA ILE A 33 -5.51 9.97 12.06
C ILE A 33 -5.15 9.12 13.31
N PHE A 34 -4.01 8.42 13.16
CA PHE A 34 -3.21 7.60 14.09
C PHE A 34 -3.61 6.14 14.37
N ARG A 35 -3.05 5.23 13.55
CA ARG A 35 -2.68 3.87 13.97
C ARG A 35 -1.23 3.56 13.59
N VAL A 36 -0.32 3.80 14.53
CA VAL A 36 0.86 2.93 14.71
C VAL A 36 0.31 1.61 15.25
N ASN A 37 0.34 0.53 14.47
CA ASN A 37 0.08 -0.80 15.01
C ASN A 37 0.94 -1.88 14.35
N LYS A 38 1.63 -2.62 15.22
CA LYS A 38 2.39 -3.85 14.98
C LYS A 38 1.43 -4.95 14.55
N GLY A 39 1.77 -5.65 13.48
CA GLY A 39 1.03 -6.82 13.03
C GLY A 39 1.39 -7.10 11.58
N ASN A 40 2.12 -8.17 11.37
CA ASN A 40 2.74 -8.60 10.12
C ASN A 40 1.70 -8.98 9.04
N HIS A 41 0.88 -8.03 8.63
CA HIS A 41 0.09 -8.17 7.42
C HIS A 41 0.96 -7.72 6.25
N PRO A 42 1.06 -8.52 5.18
CA PRO A 42 1.78 -8.11 3.99
C PRO A 42 1.15 -6.80 3.56
N ILE A 43 1.95 -5.73 3.62
CA ILE A 43 1.60 -4.46 3.02
C ILE A 43 1.29 -4.82 1.56
N GLU A 44 0.01 -4.81 1.20
CA GLU A 44 -0.36 -4.55 -0.19
C GLU A 44 0.28 -3.20 -0.49
N SER A 45 1.45 -3.30 -1.11
CA SER A 45 2.20 -2.16 -1.60
C SER A 45 1.27 -1.43 -2.54
N SER A 46 0.72 -0.30 -2.07
CA SER A 46 -0.11 0.60 -2.87
C SER A 46 0.70 1.29 -4.00
N VAL A 47 1.92 0.84 -4.26
CA VAL A 47 2.74 1.22 -5.43
C VAL A 47 2.09 0.75 -6.72
N TYR A 48 1.18 -0.24 -6.67
CA TYR A 48 0.40 -0.65 -7.82
C TYR A 48 -1.09 -0.49 -7.59
N ASN A 49 -1.64 0.60 -8.14
CA ASN A 49 -2.98 0.50 -8.68
C ASN A 49 -2.89 -0.48 -9.87
N THR A 50 -3.11 -1.77 -9.59
CA THR A 50 -3.13 -2.88 -10.56
C THR A 50 -4.23 -2.74 -11.63
N THR A 51 -4.96 -1.63 -11.61
CA THR A 51 -5.85 -1.18 -12.69
C THR A 51 -5.12 -0.41 -13.81
N SER A 52 -3.80 -0.18 -13.71
CA SER A 52 -3.05 0.42 -14.82
C SER A 52 -2.95 -0.58 -15.98
N SER A 53 -3.50 -0.21 -17.13
CA SER A 53 -3.52 -1.01 -18.36
C SER A 53 -2.13 -1.26 -18.98
N TRP A 54 -1.05 -0.95 -18.26
CA TRP A 54 0.33 -1.03 -18.74
C TRP A 54 0.95 -2.41 -18.56
N TYR A 55 0.39 -3.23 -17.66
CA TYR A 55 0.90 -4.55 -17.32
C TYR A 55 0.29 -5.70 -18.14
N THR A 56 -0.59 -5.40 -19.09
CA THR A 56 -1.37 -6.41 -19.84
C THR A 56 -0.51 -7.35 -20.69
N ASP A 57 0.65 -6.90 -21.16
CA ASP A 57 1.64 -7.72 -21.89
C ASP A 57 3.01 -7.67 -21.18
N SER A 58 3.02 -8.15 -19.93
CA SER A 58 4.26 -8.28 -19.15
C SER A 58 4.82 -9.71 -19.22
N THR A 59 6.15 -9.83 -19.28
CA THR A 59 6.88 -11.10 -19.30
C THR A 59 7.89 -11.13 -18.17
N ARG A 60 7.90 -12.22 -17.39
CA ARG A 60 8.97 -12.45 -16.41
C ARG A 60 10.23 -12.91 -17.12
N ILE A 61 11.35 -12.28 -16.79
CA ILE A 61 12.68 -12.60 -17.33
C ILE A 61 13.65 -12.92 -16.19
N ALA A 62 14.78 -13.54 -16.49
CA ALA A 62 15.82 -13.74 -15.49
C ALA A 62 16.56 -12.42 -15.23
N ALA A 63 17.15 -12.27 -14.03
CA ALA A 63 17.97 -11.10 -13.71
C ALA A 63 19.18 -10.94 -14.66
N THR A 64 19.70 -12.06 -15.17
CA THR A 64 20.77 -12.09 -16.19
C THR A 64 20.34 -11.54 -17.54
N ASP A 65 19.04 -11.49 -17.82
CA ASP A 65 18.47 -11.01 -19.08
C ASP A 65 18.17 -9.50 -19.05
N LEU A 66 18.46 -8.83 -17.92
CA LEU A 66 18.39 -7.37 -17.84
C LEU A 66 19.34 -6.72 -18.85
N PRO A 67 18.96 -5.60 -19.47
CA PRO A 67 19.90 -4.78 -20.24
C PRO A 67 21.16 -4.44 -19.44
N LEU A 68 22.33 -4.51 -20.09
CA LEU A 68 23.64 -4.33 -19.46
C LEU A 68 23.79 -3.01 -18.68
N ASN A 69 23.13 -1.98 -19.16
CA ASN A 69 23.06 -0.67 -18.54
C ASN A 69 22.22 -0.66 -17.26
N ILE A 70 21.09 -1.38 -17.19
CA ILE A 70 20.35 -1.58 -15.93
C ILE A 70 21.20 -2.39 -14.96
N GLN A 71 21.83 -3.48 -15.42
CA GLN A 71 22.74 -4.27 -14.58
C GLN A 71 23.85 -3.40 -13.97
N ARG A 72 24.44 -2.51 -14.78
CA ARG A 72 25.48 -1.58 -14.31
C ARG A 72 24.94 -0.60 -13.27
N VAL A 73 23.77 -0.01 -13.50
CA VAL A 73 23.15 0.91 -12.54
C VAL A 73 22.96 0.21 -11.19
N ILE A 74 22.35 -0.98 -11.19
CA ILE A 74 22.16 -1.79 -9.98
C ILE A 74 23.50 -2.07 -9.29
N GLN A 75 24.52 -2.51 -10.02
CA GLN A 75 25.84 -2.83 -9.47
C GLN A 75 26.57 -1.63 -8.85
N THR A 76 26.30 -0.42 -9.35
CA THR A 76 26.94 0.82 -8.87
C THR A 76 26.15 1.56 -7.80
N ASP A 77 24.88 1.20 -7.60
CA ASP A 77 24.00 1.86 -6.65
C ASP A 77 24.24 1.32 -5.23
N SER A 78 24.72 2.17 -4.33
CA SER A 78 25.08 1.80 -2.96
C SER A 78 23.93 1.31 -2.09
N LEU A 79 22.67 1.53 -2.49
CA LEU A 79 21.50 1.14 -1.71
C LEU A 79 20.97 -0.24 -2.11
N ILE A 80 21.19 -0.65 -3.37
CA ILE A 80 20.57 -1.86 -3.94
C ILE A 80 21.57 -2.88 -4.50
N ASN A 81 22.83 -2.53 -4.67
CA ASN A 81 23.86 -3.39 -5.27
C ASN A 81 24.05 -4.74 -4.56
N ASP A 82 23.88 -4.76 -3.24
CA ASP A 82 24.06 -5.96 -2.42
C ASP A 82 22.73 -6.71 -2.16
N LEU A 83 21.62 -6.24 -2.73
CA LEU A 83 20.31 -6.83 -2.52
C LEU A 83 20.01 -7.98 -3.48
N GLU A 84 19.29 -8.99 -2.98
CA GLU A 84 18.87 -10.12 -3.79
C GLU A 84 17.73 -9.74 -4.74
N ILE A 85 17.94 -9.87 -6.06
CA ILE A 85 16.87 -9.72 -7.05
C ILE A 85 15.93 -10.92 -6.97
N ARG A 86 14.66 -10.67 -6.68
CA ARG A 86 13.60 -11.69 -6.57
C ARG A 86 12.87 -11.94 -7.88
N THR A 87 12.47 -10.87 -8.54
CA THR A 87 11.73 -10.95 -9.79
C THR A 87 12.13 -9.81 -10.70
N VAL A 88 12.17 -10.09 -12.00
CA VAL A 88 12.27 -9.08 -13.04
C VAL A 88 11.10 -9.26 -13.99
N THR A 89 10.34 -8.19 -14.17
CA THR A 89 9.20 -8.17 -15.09
C THR A 89 9.48 -7.14 -16.17
N LYS A 90 9.56 -7.60 -17.41
CA LYS A 90 9.63 -6.75 -18.59
C LYS A 90 8.21 -6.43 -19.06
N PHE A 91 7.93 -5.20 -19.42
CA PHE A 91 6.74 -4.84 -20.17
C PHE A 91 7.07 -3.76 -21.20
N SER A 92 6.30 -3.73 -22.28
CA SER A 92 6.51 -2.81 -23.40
C SER A 92 5.32 -1.87 -23.52
N HIS A 93 5.58 -0.57 -23.61
CA HIS A 93 4.55 0.46 -23.75
C HIS A 93 5.03 1.53 -24.74
N ASN A 94 4.19 1.90 -25.72
CA ASN A 94 4.53 2.90 -26.75
C ASN A 94 5.87 2.66 -27.48
N ASN A 95 6.20 1.40 -27.76
CA ASN A 95 7.49 0.95 -28.35
C ASN A 95 8.73 1.17 -27.45
N ASP A 96 8.54 1.46 -26.17
CA ASP A 96 9.60 1.47 -25.17
C ASP A 96 9.47 0.28 -24.22
N ASP A 97 10.63 -0.22 -23.79
CA ASP A 97 10.75 -1.32 -22.86
C ASP A 97 11.05 -0.80 -21.45
N PHE A 98 10.34 -1.37 -20.48
CA PHE A 98 10.46 -1.07 -19.07
C PHE A 98 10.70 -2.36 -18.27
N TYR A 99 11.37 -2.21 -17.13
CA TYR A 99 11.84 -3.30 -16.31
C TYR A 99 11.53 -3.01 -14.85
N ASP A 100 10.53 -3.70 -14.31
CA ASP A 100 10.21 -3.69 -12.89
C ASP A 100 11.07 -4.75 -12.19
N VAL A 101 11.98 -4.28 -11.32
CA VAL A 101 12.93 -5.12 -10.60
C VAL A 101 12.59 -5.08 -9.12
N CYS A 102 12.28 -6.26 -8.57
CA CYS A 102 12.00 -6.44 -7.15
C CYS A 102 13.25 -6.96 -6.44
N PHE A 103 13.73 -6.20 -5.47
CA PHE A 103 14.83 -6.54 -4.58
C PHE A 103 14.30 -6.95 -3.22
N LYS A 104 14.97 -7.90 -2.58
CA LYS A 104 14.72 -8.24 -1.19
C LYS A 104 15.73 -7.54 -0.30
N ASP A 105 15.21 -6.73 0.61
CA ASP A 105 15.97 -6.12 1.69
C ASP A 105 16.20 -7.09 2.86
N ALA A 106 17.18 -6.79 3.72
CA ALA A 106 17.55 -7.58 4.89
C ALA A 106 16.38 -7.83 5.85
N ASP A 107 15.48 -6.84 5.96
CA ASP A 107 14.29 -6.89 6.79
C ASP A 107 13.08 -7.57 6.11
N TYR A 108 13.31 -8.30 5.01
CA TYR A 108 12.27 -8.98 4.21
C TYR A 108 11.25 -8.03 3.56
N PHE A 109 11.55 -6.74 3.47
CA PHE A 109 10.81 -5.81 2.64
C PHE A 109 11.19 -5.97 1.17
N ASN A 110 10.20 -5.81 0.29
CA ASN A 110 10.41 -5.79 -1.14
C ASN A 110 10.59 -4.33 -1.58
N ILE A 111 11.75 -4.03 -2.18
CA ILE A 111 12.01 -2.75 -2.84
C ILE A 111 11.73 -2.96 -4.32
N MET A 112 10.85 -2.16 -4.90
CA MET A 112 10.50 -2.26 -6.32
C MET A 112 11.01 -1.04 -7.04
N VAL A 113 11.79 -1.25 -8.09
CA VAL A 113 12.36 -0.15 -8.88
C VAL A 113 12.01 -0.38 -10.34
N LEU A 114 11.41 0.64 -10.96
CA LEU A 114 11.08 0.64 -12.37
C LEU A 114 12.16 1.34 -13.17
N TYR A 115 12.82 0.61 -14.06
CA TYR A 115 13.82 1.15 -14.98
C TYR A 115 13.25 1.27 -16.40
N ASP A 116 13.67 2.31 -17.12
CA ASP A 116 13.58 2.32 -18.58
C ASP A 116 14.70 1.47 -19.20
N LYS A 117 14.61 1.22 -20.51
CA LYS A 117 15.66 0.52 -21.28
C LYS A 117 17.06 1.13 -21.18
N ASN A 118 17.20 2.38 -20.70
CA ASN A 118 18.46 3.09 -20.52
C ASN A 118 19.02 2.99 -19.08
N GLY A 119 18.28 2.41 -18.14
CA GLY A 119 18.67 2.30 -16.73
C GLY A 119 18.31 3.53 -15.91
N ILE A 120 17.48 4.42 -16.44
CA ILE A 120 16.92 5.54 -15.70
C ILE A 120 15.78 5.02 -14.84
N ILE A 121 15.80 5.37 -13.56
CA ILE A 121 14.71 5.07 -12.62
C ILE A 121 13.52 5.96 -12.98
N VAL A 122 12.41 5.33 -13.37
CA VAL A 122 11.15 5.99 -13.73
C VAL A 122 10.21 6.09 -12.52
N SER A 123 10.30 5.12 -11.59
CA SER A 123 9.55 5.10 -10.33
C SER A 123 10.27 4.22 -9.29
N GLN A 124 10.16 4.59 -8.01
CA GLN A 124 10.67 3.88 -6.84
C GLN A 124 9.66 3.93 -5.68
#